data_AF-A0A2A4QB87-F1
#
_entry.id   AF-A0A2A4QB87-F1
#
_cell.length_a   1.000
_cell.length_b   1.000
_cell.length_c   1.000
_cell.angle_alpha   90.00
_cell.angle_beta   90.00
_cell.angle_gamma   90.00
#
_symmetry.space_group_name_H-M   'P 1'
#
loop_
_entity.id
_entity.type
_entity.pdbx_description
1 polymer ?
#
loop_
_entity_poly.entity_id
_entity_poly.type
_entity_poly.pdbx_seq_one_letter_code
_entity_poly.pdbx_strand_id
1 'polypeptide(L)'
;MPTRNVVLSQHQEDFLGDLVSSGTYQNASEVLREGLRMLENKVKRRSIELANIQAGLLTGLDQIEHNQFAVDDGNQAIEQAFNNAVDTVEYKKRN
;
A
#
# COMPACT_ATOMS: atom_id res chain seq x y z
N MET A 1 28.03 -3.38 -5.39
CA MET A 1 26.68 -3.86 -5.00
C MET A 1 26.70 -5.38 -4.97
N PRO A 2 26.01 -6.04 -4.03
CA PRO A 2 25.83 -7.49 -4.07
C PRO A 2 25.06 -7.89 -5.33
N THR A 3 25.46 -8.99 -5.96
CA THR A 3 24.82 -9.51 -7.18
C THR A 3 24.06 -10.80 -6.86
N ARG A 4 22.93 -11.00 -7.54
CA ARG A 4 22.19 -12.26 -7.56
C ARG A 4 21.77 -12.55 -8.99
N ASN A 5 21.93 -13.80 -9.40
CA ASN A 5 21.46 -14.26 -10.71
C ASN A 5 19.98 -14.58 -10.60
N VAL A 6 19.20 -14.12 -11.58
CA VAL A 6 17.76 -14.40 -11.70
C VAL A 6 17.50 -14.99 -13.08
N VAL A 7 16.63 -15.99 -13.15
CA VAL A 7 16.17 -16.54 -14.42
C VAL A 7 14.91 -15.81 -14.80
N LEU A 8 14.92 -15.20 -15.98
CA LEU A 8 13.79 -14.44 -16.52
C LEU A 8 13.00 -15.32 -17.49
N SER A 9 11.68 -15.15 -17.48
CA SER A 9 10.84 -15.63 -18.57
C SER A 9 11.06 -14.79 -19.83
N GLN A 10 10.74 -15.33 -21.01
CA GLN A 10 10.89 -14.61 -22.27
C GLN A 10 10.19 -13.25 -22.26
N HIS A 11 8.95 -13.21 -21.77
CA HIS A 11 8.18 -11.96 -21.64
C HIS A 11 8.89 -10.90 -20.76
N GLN A 12 9.56 -11.32 -19.68
CA GLN A 12 10.29 -10.39 -18.81
C GLN A 12 11.55 -9.86 -19.49
N GLU A 13 12.25 -10.72 -20.24
CA GLU A 13 13.42 -10.31 -21.03
C GLU A 13 13.03 -9.30 -22.09
N ASP A 14 11.96 -9.56 -22.85
CA ASP A 14 11.47 -8.65 -23.89
C ASP A 14 11.10 -7.27 -23.29
N PHE A 15 10.36 -7.27 -22.18
CA PHE A 15 10.00 -6.04 -21.46
C PHE A 15 11.22 -5.27 -20.94
N LEU A 16 12.22 -5.97 -20.39
CA LEU A 16 13.48 -5.34 -19.95
C LEU A 16 14.26 -4.77 -21.14
N GLY A 17 14.30 -5.51 -22.25
CA GLY A 17 14.94 -5.10 -23.49
C GLY A 17 14.34 -3.83 -24.06
N ASP A 18 13.01 -3.70 -24.07
CA ASP A 18 12.31 -2.50 -24.53
C ASP A 18 12.63 -1.28 -23.64
N LEU A 19 12.69 -1.48 -22.32
CA LEU A 19 13.00 -0.41 -21.38
C LEU A 19 14.46 0.08 -21.47
N VAL A 20 15.39 -0.83 -21.73
CA VAL A 20 16.81 -0.47 -21.92
C VAL A 20 17.05 0.13 -23.29
N SER A 21 16.46 -0.45 -24.35
CA SER A 21 16.62 0.06 -25.73
C SER A 21 15.96 1.42 -25.94
N SER A 22 14.90 1.74 -25.19
CA SER A 22 14.30 3.08 -25.19
C SER A 22 15.17 4.15 -24.53
N GLY A 23 16.27 3.75 -23.85
CA GLY A 23 17.16 4.66 -23.13
C GLY A 23 16.61 5.13 -21.79
N THR A 24 15.43 4.66 -21.37
CA THR A 24 14.87 4.96 -20.04
C THR A 24 15.77 4.43 -18.92
N TYR A 25 16.44 3.31 -19.16
CA TYR A 25 17.37 2.67 -18.22
C TYR A 25 18.64 2.27 -18.95
N GLN A 26 19.78 2.32 -18.27
CA GLN A 26 21.08 1.97 -18.87
C GLN A 26 21.25 0.44 -18.99
N ASN A 27 20.64 -0.32 -18.08
CA ASN A 27 20.80 -1.77 -18.00
C ASN A 27 19.65 -2.44 -17.24
N ALA A 28 19.50 -3.75 -17.42
CA ALA A 28 18.47 -4.54 -16.75
C ALA A 28 18.57 -4.47 -15.22
N SER A 29 19.78 -4.32 -14.65
CA SER A 29 19.95 -4.24 -13.20
C SER A 29 19.33 -2.97 -12.60
N GLU A 30 19.26 -1.88 -13.34
CA GLU A 30 18.55 -0.66 -12.91
C GLU A 30 17.04 -0.87 -12.89
N VAL A 31 16.49 -1.43 -13.98
CA VAL A 31 15.06 -1.74 -14.06
C VAL A 31 14.65 -2.66 -12.92
N LEU A 32 15.42 -3.71 -12.66
CA LEU A 32 15.14 -4.65 -11.58
C LEU A 32 15.21 -3.99 -10.19
N ARG A 33 16.18 -3.09 -9.96
CA ARG A 33 16.26 -2.34 -8.69
C ARG A 33 15.05 -1.42 -8.51
N GLU A 34 14.64 -0.71 -9.54
CA GLU A 34 13.44 0.13 -9.50
C GLU A 34 12.17 -0.70 -9.28
N GLY A 35 12.04 -1.84 -9.97
CA GLY A 35 10.96 -2.80 -9.75
C GLY A 35 10.91 -3.31 -8.30
N LEU A 36 12.07 -3.63 -7.72
CA LEU A 36 12.16 -4.04 -6.31
C LEU A 36 11.79 -2.90 -5.35
N ARG A 37 12.21 -1.66 -5.63
CA ARG A 37 11.83 -0.48 -4.84
C ARG A 37 10.31 -0.25 -4.87
N MET A 38 9.68 -0.43 -6.03
CA MET A 38 8.22 -0.37 -6.17
C MET A 38 7.53 -1.48 -5.37
N LEU A 39 8.05 -2.71 -5.45
CA LEU A 39 7.52 -3.85 -4.70
C LEU A 39 7.65 -3.62 -3.18
N GLU A 40 8.81 -3.18 -2.71
CA GLU A 40 9.06 -2.87 -1.30
C GLU A 40 8.08 -1.81 -0.79
N ASN A 41 7.88 -0.73 -1.54
CA ASN A 41 6.91 0.30 -1.21
C ASN A 41 5.48 -0.25 -1.13
N LYS A 42 5.10 -1.13 -2.07
CA LYS A 42 3.79 -1.79 -2.05
C LYS A 42 3.62 -2.68 -0.81
N VAL A 43 4.64 -3.46 -0.47
CA VAL A 43 4.62 -4.33 0.73
C VAL A 43 4.50 -3.49 2.00
N LYS A 44 5.29 -2.41 2.13
CA LYS A 44 5.22 -1.48 3.28
C LYS A 44 3.85 -0.81 3.42
N ARG A 45 3.27 -0.34 2.31
CA ARG A 45 1.92 0.26 2.31
C ARG A 45 0.89 -0.75 2.77
N ARG A 46 0.94 -1.97 2.23
CA ARG A 46 0.00 -3.04 2.61
C ARG A 46 0.09 -3.40 4.08
N SER A 47 1.30 -3.46 4.66
CA SER A 47 1.45 -3.73 6.10
C SER A 47 0.85 -2.61 6.96
N ILE A 48 1.02 -1.35 6.55
CA ILE A 48 0.43 -0.20 7.25
C ILE A 48 -1.10 -0.21 7.17
N GLU A 49 -1.65 -0.47 5.98
CA GLU A 49 -3.10 -0.60 5.78
C GLU A 49 -3.69 -1.68 6.69
N LEU A 50 -3.07 -2.87 6.73
CA LEU A 50 -3.53 -3.96 7.59
C LEU A 50 -3.44 -3.60 9.08
N ALA A 51 -2.35 -2.95 9.50
CA ALA A 51 -2.20 -2.49 10.88
C ALA A 51 -3.28 -1.48 11.27
N ASN A 52 -3.63 -0.55 10.38
CA ASN A 52 -4.70 0.42 10.62
C ASN A 52 -6.08 -0.25 10.74
N ILE A 53 -6.37 -1.23 9.86
CA ILE A 53 -7.61 -2.01 9.94
C ILE A 53 -7.68 -2.75 11.27
N GLN A 54 -6.59 -3.42 11.67
CA GLN A 54 -6.52 -4.14 12.93
C GLN A 54 -6.74 -3.20 14.12
N ALA A 55 -6.11 -2.03 14.12
CA ALA A 55 -6.30 -1.02 15.18
C ALA A 55 -7.77 -0.56 15.26
N GLY A 56 -8.40 -0.25 14.11
CA GLY A 56 -9.81 0.15 14.07
C GLY A 56 -10.76 -0.94 14.58
N LEU A 57 -10.50 -2.21 14.27
CA LEU A 57 -11.26 -3.34 14.80
C LEU A 57 -11.13 -3.45 16.32
N LEU A 58 -9.91 -3.33 16.86
CA LEU A 58 -9.68 -3.39 18.30
C LEU A 58 -10.38 -2.23 19.03
N THR A 59 -10.33 -1.02 18.47
CA THR A 59 -11.09 0.13 19.00
C THR A 59 -12.59 -0.13 18.98
N GLY A 60 -13.13 -0.69 17.89
CA GLY A 60 -14.55 -1.02 17.81
C GLY A 60 -14.98 -2.08 18.84
N LEU A 61 -14.14 -3.09 19.08
CA LEU A 61 -14.41 -4.10 20.11
C LEU A 61 -14.39 -3.50 21.52
N ASP A 62 -13.43 -2.64 21.83
CA ASP A 62 -13.36 -1.92 23.12
C ASP A 62 -14.59 -1.03 23.35
N GLN A 63 -15.07 -0.35 22.31
CA GLN A 63 -16.30 0.43 22.36
C GLN A 63 -17.52 -0.44 22.70
N ILE A 64 -17.63 -1.63 22.09
CA ILE A 64 -18.71 -2.57 22.38
C ILE A 64 -18.66 -3.04 23.84
N GLU A 65 -17.48 -3.40 24.35
CA GLU A 65 -17.30 -3.84 25.75
C GLU A 65 -17.72 -2.76 26.76
N HIS A 66 -17.52 -1.48 26.42
CA HIS A 66 -17.87 -0.34 27.26
C HIS A 66 -19.26 0.25 26.97
N ASN A 67 -20.10 -0.43 26.18
CA ASN A 67 -21.42 0.06 25.72
C ASN A 67 -21.38 1.47 25.06
N GLN A 68 -20.28 1.80 24.41
CA GLN A 68 -20.08 3.06 23.68
C GLN A 68 -20.62 2.93 22.26
N PHE A 69 -21.95 2.95 22.14
CA PHE A 69 -22.62 2.94 20.85
C PHE A 69 -22.84 4.36 20.31
N ALA A 70 -23.01 4.48 19.00
CA ALA A 70 -23.42 5.75 18.39
C ALA A 70 -24.76 6.21 19.00
N VAL A 71 -24.86 7.51 19.26
CA VAL A 71 -26.03 8.13 19.89
C VAL A 71 -27.18 8.32 18.88
N ASP A 72 -26.83 8.47 17.60
CA ASP A 72 -27.74 8.80 16.50
C ASP A 72 -28.04 7.60 15.58
N ASP A 73 -28.72 7.85 14.45
CA ASP A 73 -29.03 6.84 13.44
C ASP A 73 -27.76 6.13 12.95
N GLY A 74 -27.83 4.80 12.86
CA GLY A 74 -26.71 3.95 12.47
C GLY A 74 -26.15 4.29 11.08
N ASN A 75 -27.00 4.76 10.15
CA ASN A 75 -26.51 5.16 8.83
C ASN A 75 -25.65 6.42 8.90
N GLN A 76 -26.04 7.41 9.73
CA GLN A 76 -25.25 8.62 9.92
C GLN A 76 -23.92 8.32 10.60
N ALA A 77 -23.90 7.41 11.58
CA ALA A 77 -22.68 6.98 12.25
C ALA A 77 -21.71 6.30 11.27
N ILE A 78 -22.22 5.45 10.38
CA ILE A 78 -21.42 4.79 9.33
C ILE A 78 -20.87 5.82 8.35
N GLU A 79 -21.70 6.75 7.87
CA GLU A 79 -21.29 7.79 6.92
C GLU A 79 -20.19 8.69 7.51
N GLN A 80 -20.33 9.11 8.77
CA GLN A 80 -19.31 9.88 9.48
C GLN A 80 -18.00 9.10 9.65
N ALA A 81 -18.07 7.81 9.99
CA ALA A 81 -16.89 6.96 10.13
C ALA A 81 -16.12 6.83 8.80
N PHE A 82 -16.84 6.66 7.67
CA PHE A 82 -16.22 6.60 6.35
C PHE A 82 -15.62 7.94 5.92
N ASN A 83 -16.31 9.06 6.14
CA ASN A 83 -15.77 10.40 5.81
C ASN A 83 -14.49 10.70 6.60
N ASN A 84 -14.49 10.42 7.91
CA ASN A 84 -13.30 10.60 8.76
C ASN A 84 -12.13 9.71 8.32
N ALA A 85 -12.40 8.50 7.86
CA ALA A 85 -11.38 7.58 7.33
C ALA A 85 -10.80 8.06 6.00
N VAL A 86 -11.60 8.70 5.14
CA VAL A 86 -11.14 9.28 3.86
C VAL A 86 -10.27 10.52 4.12
N ASP A 87 -10.68 11.40 5.03
CA ASP A 87 -9.94 12.63 5.36
C ASP A 87 -8.58 12.36 6.01
N THR A 88 -8.49 11.34 6.86
CA THR A 88 -7.21 10.91 7.46
C THR A 88 -6.22 10.34 6.44
N VAL A 89 -6.71 9.75 5.34
CA VAL A 89 -5.88 9.26 4.24
C VAL A 89 -5.36 10.40 3.37
N GLU A 90 -6.15 11.45 3.15
CA GLU A 90 -5.71 12.65 2.41
C GLU A 90 -4.65 13.44 3.19
N TYR A 91 -4.81 13.58 4.52
CA TYR A 91 -3.86 14.31 5.36
C TYR A 91 -2.47 13.65 5.41
N LYS A 92 -2.41 12.31 5.41
CA LYS A 92 -1.15 11.53 5.35
C LYS A 92 -0.50 11.49 3.96
N LYS A 93 -1.17 11.92 2.90
CA LYS A 93 -0.59 12.02 1.54
C LYS A 93 0.10 13.37 1.27
N ARG A 94 -0.19 14.40 2.07
CA ARG A 94 0.33 15.78 1.90
C ARG A 94 1.53 16.12 2.80
N ASN A 95 1.87 15.26 3.75
CA ASN A 95 3.06 15.34 4.61
C ASN A 95 3.93 14.09 4.42
#